data_AF-A0A9X2YJ62-F1
#
_entry.id   AF-A0A9X2YJ62-F1
#
_cell.length_a   1.000
_cell.length_b   1.000
_cell.length_c   1.000
_cell.angle_alpha   90.00
_cell.angle_beta   90.00
_cell.angle_gamma   90.00
#
_symmetry.space_group_name_H-M   'P 1'
#
loop_
_entity.id
_entity.type
_entity.pdbx_description
1 polymer ?
#
loop_
_entity_poly.entity_id
_entity_poly.type
_entity_poly.pdbx_seq_one_letter_code
_entity_poly.pdbx_strand_id
1 'polypeptide(L)' 'TEERNTALPGWLHFYNHHRAHSAIGGQPPVTRLTNLPGHHS' A
#
# COMPACT_ATOMS: atom_id res chain seq x y z
N THR A 1 6.99 22.06 1.81
CA THR A 1 7.12 20.99 2.82
C THR A 1 5.90 20.85 3.73
N GLU A 2 4.85 21.66 3.65
CA GLU A 2 3.54 21.29 4.23
C GLU A 2 2.69 20.48 3.26
N GLU A 3 2.65 20.89 1.99
CA GLU A 3 1.91 20.22 0.90
C GLU A 3 2.19 18.70 0.82
N ARG A 4 3.47 18.31 0.92
CA ARG A 4 3.86 16.90 0.92
C ARG A 4 3.31 16.15 2.14
N ASN A 5 3.32 16.78 3.31
CA ASN A 5 2.81 16.16 4.53
C ASN A 5 1.30 16.00 4.47
N THR A 6 0.58 17.00 3.93
CA THR A 6 -0.87 16.93 3.71
C THR A 6 -1.24 15.86 2.69
N ALA A 7 -0.44 15.68 1.63
CA ALA A 7 -0.68 14.65 0.61
C ALA A 7 -0.29 13.23 1.05
N LEU A 8 0.63 13.10 2.02
CA LEU A 8 1.24 11.82 2.38
C LEU A 8 0.22 10.74 2.83
N PRO A 9 -0.79 11.03 3.69
CA PRO A 9 -1.73 10.00 4.12
C PRO A 9 -2.52 9.39 2.96
N GLY A 10 -3.05 10.22 2.06
CA GLY A 10 -3.79 9.76 0.88
C GLY A 10 -2.89 8.99 -0.10
N TRP A 11 -1.67 9.48 -0.28
CA TRP A 11 -0.69 8.82 -1.14
C TRP A 11 -0.28 7.43 -0.62
N LEU A 12 -0.08 7.27 0.69
CA LEU A 12 0.24 5.97 1.30
C LEU A 12 -0.88 4.95 1.10
N HIS A 13 -2.14 5.36 1.28
CA HIS A 13 -3.28 4.46 1.05
C HIS A 13 -3.35 4.02 -0.42
N PHE A 14 -3.21 4.96 -1.36
CA PHE A 14 -3.17 4.62 -2.78
C PHE A 14 -2.01 3.68 -3.11
N TYR A 15 -0.80 3.98 -2.63
CA TYR A 15 0.39 3.19 -2.90
C TYR A 15 0.26 1.76 -2.36
N ASN A 16 -0.16 1.59 -1.11
CA ASN A 16 -0.21 0.29 -0.45
C ASN A 16 -1.37 -0.59 -0.94
N HIS A 17 -2.51 0.01 -1.30
CA HIS A 17 -3.74 -0.74 -1.58
C HIS A 17 -4.16 -0.75 -3.07
N HIS A 18 -3.69 0.19 -3.89
CA HIS A 18 -4.22 0.37 -5.25
C HIS A 18 -3.14 0.36 -6.33
N ARG A 19 -1.90 0.77 -6.02
CA ARG A 19 -0.85 0.88 -7.03
C ARG A 19 -0.38 -0.50 -7.49
N ALA A 20 -0.61 -0.81 -8.77
CA ALA A 20 -0.07 -1.99 -9.42
C ALA A 20 1.47 -1.97 -9.48
N HIS A 21 2.10 -3.10 -9.14
CA HIS A 21 3.55 -3.27 -9.21
C HIS A 21 3.89 -4.47 -10.10
N SER A 22 4.62 -4.25 -11.19
CA SER A 22 4.97 -5.29 -12.18
C SER A 22 5.76 -6.45 -11.57
N ALA A 23 6.66 -6.16 -10.62
CA ALA A 23 7.45 -7.17 -9.91
C ALA A 23 6.61 -8.17 -9.09
N ILE A 24 5.33 -7.86 -8.83
CA ILE A 24 4.41 -8.69 -8.06
C ILE A 24 3.12 -8.98 -8.85
N GLY A 25 3.26 -9.12 -10.17
CA GLY A 25 2.14 -9.51 -11.04
C GLY A 25 1.07 -8.44 -11.21
N GLY A 26 1.42 -7.16 -11.01
CA GLY A 26 0.48 -6.04 -11.11
C GLY A 26 -0.39 -5.87 -9.86
N GLN A 27 -0.13 -6.61 -8.79
CA GLN A 27 -0.86 -6.49 -7.54
C GLN A 27 -0.34 -5.31 -6.68
N PRO A 28 -1.14 -4.79 -5.74
CA PRO A 28 -0.69 -3.78 -4.81
C PRO A 28 0.16 -4.38 -3.66
N PRO A 29 1.07 -3.60 -3.04
CA PRO A 29 2.00 -4.10 -2.02
C PRO A 29 1.37 -4.89 -0.88
N VAL A 30 0.16 -4.49 -0.43
CA VAL A 30 -0.56 -5.15 0.68
C VAL A 30 -0.83 -6.64 0.43
N THR A 31 -0.93 -7.07 -0.84
CA THR A 31 -1.18 -8.48 -1.21
C THR A 31 -0.08 -9.45 -0.81
N ARG A 32 1.12 -8.95 -0.50
CA ARG A 32 2.25 -9.78 -0.05
C ARG A 32 2.40 -9.88 1.46
N LEU A 33 1.60 -9.14 2.22
CA LEU A 33 1.68 -9.15 3.68
C LEU A 33 0.91 -10.36 4.21
N THR A 34 1.62 -11.27 4.86
CA THR A 34 1.06 -12.49 5.46
C THR A 34 0.86 -12.39 6.97
N ASN A 35 1.29 -11.28 7.58
CA ASN A 35 1.29 -11.05 9.02
C ASN A 35 0.44 -9.84 9.43
N LEU A 36 -0.59 -9.52 8.64
CA LEU A 36 -1.50 -8.43 8.97
C LEU A 36 -2.40 -8.85 10.14
N PRO A 37 -2.60 -8.00 11.17
CA PRO A 37 -3.51 -8.33 12.26
C PRO A 37 -4.89 -8.70 11.72
N GLY A 38 -5.36 -9.92 12.01
CA GLY A 38 -6.63 -10.47 11.48
C GLY A 38 -6.49 -11.38 10.25
N HIS A 39 -5.28 -11.55 9.71
CA HIS A 39 -4.95 -12.42 8.57
C HIS A 39 -4.04 -13.58 8.96
N HIS A 40 -4.43 -14.32 10.00
CA HIS A 40 -3.80 -15.55 10.48
C HIS A 40 -4.85 -16.65 10.45
N SER A 41 -4.55 -17.76 9.77
CA SER A 41 -5.39 -18.95 9.62
C SER A 41 -5.09 -20.00 10.67
#